data_AF-A0A6B3FXP5-F1
#
_entry.id   AF-A0A6B3FXP5-F1
#
_cell.length_a   1.000
_cell.length_b   1.000
_cell.length_c   1.000
_cell.angle_alpha   90.00
_cell.angle_beta   90.00
_cell.angle_gamma   90.00
#
_symmetry.space_group_name_H-M   'P 1'
#
loop_
_entity.id
_entity.type
_entity.pdbx_description
1 polymer ?
#
loop_
_entity_poly.entity_id
_entity_poly.type
_entity_poly.pdbx_seq_one_letter_code
_entity_poly.pdbx_strand_id
1 'polypeptide(L)'
;AFENDEKKLYGVQYHPEVLHSTHGQQVLEHFLYRGAGIEPNWTTTNVVEEQVALIREQVGDKRAICGLSGGVDSAVAAALVQKAIGSQLTCVYVDHGLMRKG
;
A
#
# COMPACT_ATOMS: atom_id res chain seq x y z
N ALA A 1 -6.60 30.78 0.68
CA ALA A 1 -5.50 29.98 1.22
C ALA A 1 -4.53 30.92 1.92
N PHE A 2 -3.80 30.45 2.92
CA PHE A 2 -2.78 31.22 3.63
C PHE A 2 -1.50 30.38 3.71
N GLU A 3 -0.34 31.02 3.57
CA GLU A 3 0.96 30.37 3.64
C GLU A 3 1.98 31.22 4.39
N ASN A 4 2.91 30.55 5.06
CA ASN A 4 4.14 31.09 5.60
C ASN A 4 5.26 30.10 5.28
N ASP A 5 5.97 30.35 4.17
CA ASP A 5 7.05 29.48 3.69
C ASP A 5 8.21 29.38 4.69
N GLU A 6 8.58 30.47 5.37
CA GLU A 6 9.66 30.48 6.36
C GLU A 6 9.37 29.53 7.54
N LYS A 7 8.11 29.45 7.96
CA LYS A 7 7.65 28.58 9.06
C LYS A 7 7.06 27.26 8.58
N LYS A 8 7.02 27.01 7.26
CA LYS A 8 6.37 25.85 6.64
C LYS A 8 4.91 25.64 7.09
N LEU A 9 4.16 26.73 7.23
CA LEU A 9 2.74 26.69 7.60
C LEU A 9 1.89 26.95 6.36
N TYR A 10 0.99 26.02 6.05
CA TYR A 10 0.11 26.10 4.88
C TYR A 10 -1.31 25.80 5.32
N GLY A 11 -2.29 26.54 4.82
CA GLY A 11 -3.69 26.29 5.15
C GLY A 11 -4.68 26.69 4.07
N VAL A 12 -5.71 25.86 3.98
CA VAL A 12 -6.87 26.00 3.09
C VAL A 12 -8.14 25.84 3.93
N GLN A 13 -9.20 26.57 3.56
CA GLN A 13 -10.49 26.53 4.28
C GLN A 13 -11.51 25.61 3.57
N TYR A 14 -11.02 24.70 2.74
CA TYR A 14 -11.79 23.68 2.03
C TYR A 14 -11.06 22.33 2.12
N HIS A 15 -11.70 21.25 1.69
CA HIS A 15 -11.16 19.90 1.72
C HIS A 15 -10.46 19.56 0.38
N PRO A 16 -9.12 19.67 0.28
CA PRO A 16 -8.40 19.31 -0.96
C PRO A 16 -8.41 17.79 -1.24
N GLU A 17 -8.76 16.96 -0.25
CA GLU A 17 -8.80 15.50 -0.37
C GLU A 17 -10.04 14.96 -1.07
N VAL A 18 -11.11 15.76 -1.21
CA VAL A 18 -12.36 15.29 -1.82
C VAL A 18 -12.36 15.47 -3.33
N LEU A 19 -13.01 14.55 -4.04
CA LEU A 19 -13.15 14.57 -5.50
C LEU A 19 -13.81 15.86 -6.03
N HIS A 20 -14.60 16.55 -5.20
CA HIS A 20 -15.27 17.80 -5.56
C HIS A 20 -14.31 19.00 -5.70
N SER A 21 -13.10 18.91 -5.17
CA SER A 21 -12.08 19.94 -5.29
C SER A 21 -11.30 19.73 -6.60
N THR A 22 -11.65 20.46 -7.66
CA THR A 22 -11.06 20.33 -9.01
C THR A 22 -9.52 20.30 -9.03
N HIS A 23 -8.88 21.04 -8.13
CA HIS A 23 -7.42 21.12 -8.00
C HIS A 23 -6.90 20.57 -6.65
N GLY A 24 -7.72 19.81 -5.92
CA GLY A 24 -7.40 19.32 -4.58
C GLY A 24 -6.13 18.45 -4.54
N GLN A 25 -6.03 17.51 -5.47
CA GLN A 25 -4.84 16.66 -5.63
C GLN A 25 -3.56 17.49 -5.88
N GLN A 26 -3.63 18.51 -6.74
CA GLN A 26 -2.48 19.38 -7.04
C GLN A 26 -2.00 20.15 -5.80
N VAL A 27 -2.93 20.57 -4.94
CA VAL A 27 -2.61 21.25 -3.68
C VAL A 27 -1.88 20.30 -2.72
N LEU A 28 -2.35 19.05 -2.60
CA LEU A 28 -1.70 18.03 -1.78
C LEU A 28 -0.30 17.69 -2.30
N GLU A 29 -0.14 17.52 -3.61
CA GLU A 29 1.17 17.26 -4.24
C GLU A 29 2.15 18.41 -4.03
N HIS A 30 1.72 19.66 -4.22
CA HIS A 30 2.55 20.83 -3.92
C HIS A 30 2.96 20.89 -2.46
N PHE A 31 2.04 20.61 -1.53
CA PHE A 31 2.38 20.57 -0.11
C PHE A 31 3.41 19.48 0.19
N LEU A 32 3.21 18.26 -0.29
CA LEU A 32 4.12 17.13 -0.03
C LEU A 32 5.51 17.38 -0.62
N TYR A 33 5.60 17.77 -1.89
CA TYR A 33 6.87 17.82 -2.61
C TYR A 33 7.61 19.16 -2.44
N ARG A 34 6.90 20.29 -2.41
CA ARG A 34 7.51 21.62 -2.25
C ARG A 34 7.50 22.09 -0.80
N GLY A 35 6.36 21.98 -0.10
CA GLY A 35 6.22 22.51 1.27
C GLY A 35 6.95 21.66 2.31
N ALA A 36 6.69 20.35 2.30
CA ALA A 36 7.30 19.38 3.21
C ALA A 36 8.66 18.87 2.71
N GLY A 37 8.90 18.90 1.39
CA GLY A 37 10.15 18.40 0.78
C GLY A 37 10.26 16.88 0.80
N ILE A 38 9.13 16.18 0.77
CA ILE A 38 9.08 14.71 0.72
C ILE A 38 9.40 14.25 -0.70
N GLU A 39 10.24 13.25 -0.84
CA GLU A 39 10.52 12.65 -2.15
C GLU A 39 9.39 11.69 -2.57
N PRO A 40 9.00 11.64 -3.85
CA PRO A 40 7.97 10.73 -4.37
C PRO A 40 8.52 9.30 -4.54
N ASN A 41 9.17 8.75 -3.52
CA ASN A 41 9.79 7.42 -3.55
C ASN A 41 8.86 6.31 -3.04
N TRP A 42 7.69 6.64 -2.51
CA TRP A 42 6.65 5.68 -2.14
C TRP A 42 5.90 5.18 -3.38
N THR A 43 6.54 4.28 -4.11
CA THR A 43 6.00 3.65 -5.32
C THR A 43 5.63 2.20 -5.04
N THR A 44 4.66 1.65 -5.77
CA THR A 44 4.27 0.24 -5.62
C THR A 44 5.46 -0.71 -5.79
N THR A 45 6.41 -0.39 -6.68
CA THR A 45 7.63 -1.19 -6.88
C THR A 45 8.50 -1.20 -5.62
N ASN A 46 8.82 -0.03 -5.07
CA ASN A 46 9.65 0.08 -3.88
C ASN A 46 9.00 -0.59 -2.67
N VAL A 47 7.68 -0.40 -2.51
CA VAL A 47 6.92 -1.07 -1.45
C VAL A 47 6.97 -2.58 -1.60
N VAL A 48 6.77 -3.12 -2.82
CA VAL A 48 6.84 -4.57 -3.05
C VAL A 48 8.23 -5.12 -2.72
N GLU A 49 9.29 -4.43 -3.11
CA GLU A 49 10.67 -4.85 -2.84
C GLU A 49 10.98 -4.84 -1.34
N GLU A 50 10.62 -3.76 -0.64
CA GLU A 50 10.78 -3.63 0.81
C GLU A 50 10.00 -4.72 1.56
N GLN A 51 8.73 -4.92 1.22
CA GLN A 51 7.89 -5.94 1.87
C GLN A 51 8.42 -7.36 1.61
N VAL A 52 8.91 -7.66 0.40
CA VAL A 52 9.53 -8.95 0.10
C VAL A 52 10.77 -9.20 0.96
N ALA A 53 11.61 -8.18 1.15
CA ALA A 53 12.79 -8.29 2.00
C ALA A 53 12.40 -8.54 3.47
N LEU A 54 11.45 -7.75 4.00
CA LEU A 54 10.95 -7.89 5.37
C LEU A 54 10.35 -9.27 5.63
N ILE A 55 9.51 -9.77 4.71
CA ILE A 55 8.91 -11.11 4.83
C ILE A 55 10.00 -12.19 4.85
N ARG A 56 11.00 -12.09 3.97
CA ARG A 56 12.09 -13.06 3.91
C ARG A 56 12.90 -13.07 5.21
N GLU A 57 13.24 -11.90 5.76
CA GLU A 57 13.94 -11.77 7.03
C GLU A 57 13.13 -12.34 8.20
N GLN A 58 11.85 -11.98 8.27
CA GLN A 58 10.97 -12.39 9.36
C GLN A 58 10.69 -13.90 9.37
N VAL A 59 10.52 -14.51 8.20
CA VAL A 59 10.22 -15.95 8.08
C VAL A 59 11.49 -16.78 8.21
N GLY A 60 12.61 -16.34 7.64
CA GLY A 60 13.86 -17.10 7.56
C GLY A 60 13.61 -18.47 6.91
N ASP A 61 14.03 -19.55 7.58
CA ASP A 61 13.88 -20.93 7.09
C ASP A 61 12.56 -21.60 7.53
N LYS A 62 11.66 -20.87 8.19
CA LYS A 62 10.38 -21.43 8.66
C LYS A 62 9.37 -21.55 7.51
N ARG A 63 8.26 -22.23 7.77
CA ARG A 63 7.13 -22.32 6.84
C ARG A 63 6.01 -21.35 7.23
N ALA A 64 5.25 -20.91 6.24
CA ALA A 64 4.08 -20.07 6.41
C ALA A 64 2.83 -20.75 5.81
N ILE A 65 1.67 -20.49 6.40
CA ILE A 65 0.37 -20.95 5.89
C ILE A 65 -0.48 -19.71 5.61
N CYS A 66 -1.17 -19.69 4.46
CA CYS A 66 -2.09 -18.63 4.08
C CYS A 66 -3.50 -19.21 3.83
N GLY A 67 -4.50 -18.68 4.52
CA GLY A 67 -5.91 -18.96 4.20
C GLY A 67 -6.33 -18.14 2.98
N LEU A 68 -6.52 -18.79 1.84
CA LEU A 68 -6.95 -18.15 0.61
C LEU A 68 -8.48 -18.16 0.56
N SER A 69 -9.11 -16.99 0.59
CA SER A 69 -10.59 -16.86 0.54
C SER A 69 -11.13 -16.64 -0.88
N GLY A 70 -10.25 -16.34 -1.84
CA GLY A 70 -10.63 -15.85 -3.17
C GLY A 70 -10.87 -14.34 -3.23
N GLY A 71 -10.75 -13.63 -2.10
CA GLY A 71 -10.73 -12.16 -2.06
C GLY A 71 -9.38 -11.57 -2.51
N VAL A 72 -9.42 -10.35 -3.06
CA VAL A 72 -8.24 -9.65 -3.59
C VAL A 72 -7.14 -9.53 -2.54
N ASP A 73 -7.47 -9.16 -1.31
CA ASP A 73 -6.48 -8.97 -0.24
C ASP A 73 -5.72 -10.26 0.06
N SER A 74 -6.44 -11.38 0.22
CA SER A 74 -5.82 -12.69 0.47
C SER A 74 -4.95 -13.15 -0.70
N ALA A 75 -5.34 -12.84 -1.94
CA ALA A 75 -4.57 -13.17 -3.13
C ALA A 75 -3.30 -12.33 -3.25
N VAL A 76 -3.37 -11.02 -2.99
CA VAL A 76 -2.20 -10.12 -3.01
C VAL A 76 -1.24 -10.48 -1.87
N ALA A 77 -1.74 -10.75 -0.67
CA ALA A 77 -0.93 -11.20 0.45
C ALA A 77 -0.22 -12.53 0.13
N ALA A 78 -0.95 -13.51 -0.40
CA ALA A 78 -0.37 -14.79 -0.83
C ALA A 78 0.69 -14.58 -1.92
N ALA A 79 0.45 -13.72 -2.91
CA ALA A 79 1.40 -13.44 -3.98
C ALA A 79 2.69 -12.76 -3.47
N LEU A 80 2.58 -11.80 -2.54
CA LEU A 80 3.74 -11.15 -1.91
C LEU A 80 4.58 -12.14 -1.10
N VAL A 81 3.94 -12.95 -0.26
CA VAL A 81 4.64 -13.96 0.54
C VAL A 81 5.25 -15.04 -0.36
N GLN A 82 4.53 -15.50 -1.40
CA GLN A 82 5.06 -16.44 -2.39
C GLN A 82 6.31 -15.88 -3.09
N LYS A 83 6.30 -14.59 -3.45
CA LYS A 83 7.47 -13.91 -4.03
C LYS A 83 8.66 -13.85 -3.07
N ALA A 84 8.40 -13.75 -1.76
CA ALA A 84 9.43 -13.68 -0.74
C ALA A 84 10.07 -15.03 -0.40
N ILE A 85 9.26 -16.07 -0.16
CA ILE A 85 9.68 -17.35 0.45
C ILE A 85 9.35 -18.59 -0.40
N GLY A 86 8.74 -18.43 -1.57
CA GLY A 86 8.51 -19.51 -2.53
C GLY A 86 7.83 -20.74 -1.93
N SER A 87 8.50 -21.89 -1.97
CA SER A 87 7.96 -23.19 -1.53
C SER A 87 7.75 -23.32 -0.02
N GLN A 88 8.18 -22.34 0.79
CA GLN A 88 7.91 -22.30 2.22
C GLN A 88 6.46 -21.87 2.54
N LEU A 89 5.75 -21.30 1.56
CA LEU A 89 4.34 -20.93 1.69
C LEU A 89 3.44 -22.10 1.30
N THR A 90 2.43 -22.38 2.12
CA THR A 90 1.32 -23.29 1.79
C THR A 90 0.00 -22.53 1.86
N CYS A 91 -0.67 -22.38 0.72
CA CYS A 91 -2.00 -21.77 0.67
C CYS A 91 -3.09 -22.83 0.84
N VAL A 92 -4.05 -22.56 1.71
CA VAL A 92 -5.23 -23.41 1.93
C VAL A 92 -6.45 -22.63 1.45
N TYR A 93 -7.09 -23.14 0.41
CA TYR A 93 -8.37 -22.63 -0.10
C TYR A 93 -9.50 -23.53 0.40
N VAL A 94 -10.52 -22.94 1.00
CA VAL A 94 -11.70 -23.67 1.49
C VAL A 94 -12.92 -23.19 0.71
N ASP A 95 -13.45 -24.06 -0.15
CA ASP A 95 -14.75 -23.86 -0.74
C ASP A 95 -15.84 -24.28 0.26
N HIS A 96 -16.50 -23.29 0.85
CA HIS A 96 -17.61 -23.51 1.79
C HIS A 96 -18.96 -23.74 1.07
N GLY A 97 -18.97 -23.88 -0.26
CA GLY A 97 -20.16 -24.17 -1.06
C GLY A 97 -21.07 -22.97 -1.35
N LEU A 98 -20.64 -21.75 -0.99
CA LEU A 98 -21.39 -20.50 -1.27
C LEU A 98 -20.57 -19.54 -2.17
N MET A 99 -19.59 -20.07 -2.90
CA MET A 99 -18.78 -19.29 -3.83
C MET A 99 -19.60 -18.95 -5.09
N ARG A 100 -19.29 -17.81 -5.73
CA ARG A 100 -19.95 -17.40 -6.99
C ARG A 100 -19.54 -18.35 -8.12
N LYS A 101 -20.43 -18.57 -9.10
CA LYS A 101 -20.05 -19.21 -10.36
C LYS A 101 -19.04 -18.30 -11.08
N GLY A 102 -17.87 -18.86 -11.39
CA GLY A 102 -16.82 -18.19 -12.17
C GLY A 102 -17.19 -18.04 -13.64
#